data_AF-A0A7Y6YSQ7-F1
#
_entry.id   AF-A0A7Y6YSQ7-F1
#
_cell.length_a   1.000
_cell.length_b   1.000
_cell.length_c   1.000
_cell.angle_alpha   90.00
_cell.angle_beta   90.00
_cell.angle_gamma   90.00
#
_symmetry.space_group_name_H-M   'P 1'
#
loop_
_entity.id
_entity.type
_entity.pdbx_description
1 polymer ?
#
loop_
_entity_poly.entity_id
_entity_poly.type
_entity_poly.pdbx_seq_one_letter_code
_entity_poly.pdbx_strand_id
1 'polypeptide(L)'
;MQTGYGAYGQTHGQNLTGRRLEGEAFMKAARLLSQAQGFMENKRLLGEALQYTQKLWTIVQADLKSENNKMDKNLKAQLLSLSLFVDEQCLLAIKKPHPQVLQGLIEVNRNVASGLLS
;
A
#
# COMPACT_ATOMS: atom_id res chain seq x y z
N MET A 1 2.15 19.11 -47.28
CA MET A 1 2.56 19.95 -46.14
C MET A 1 1.70 19.56 -44.93
N GLN A 2 2.32 19.52 -43.74
CA GLN A 2 1.81 19.17 -42.41
C GLN A 2 0.45 19.82 -42.06
N THR A 3 -0.36 19.30 -41.11
CA THR A 3 -0.12 19.26 -39.64
C THR A 3 -1.17 18.28 -39.05
N GLY A 4 -0.94 17.35 -38.13
CA GLY A 4 -0.15 17.39 -36.89
C GLY A 4 -1.03 17.94 -35.74
N TYR A 5 -1.14 17.22 -34.61
CA TYR A 5 -1.78 17.58 -33.33
C TYR A 5 -3.21 17.07 -33.07
N GLY A 6 -3.27 15.96 -32.33
CA GLY A 6 -4.48 15.48 -31.66
C GLY A 6 -4.16 14.37 -30.66
N ALA A 7 -3.37 14.65 -29.62
CA ALA A 7 -3.11 13.70 -28.53
C ALA A 7 -2.59 14.38 -27.24
N TYR A 8 -3.34 15.32 -26.66
CA TYR A 8 -3.14 15.77 -25.28
C TYR A 8 -4.52 15.88 -24.62
N GLY A 9 -4.93 14.84 -23.90
CA GLY A 9 -6.22 14.85 -23.20
C GLY A 9 -6.57 13.58 -22.41
N GLN A 10 -5.94 12.42 -22.71
CA GLN A 10 -6.32 11.13 -22.10
C GLN A 10 -5.50 10.70 -20.88
N THR A 11 -4.42 11.40 -20.52
CA THR A 11 -3.50 10.96 -19.46
C THR A 11 -3.99 11.28 -18.03
N HIS A 12 -4.81 12.31 -17.81
CA HIS A 12 -5.24 12.66 -16.44
C HIS A 12 -6.24 11.66 -15.84
N GLY A 13 -7.21 11.16 -16.62
CA GLY A 13 -8.23 10.23 -16.12
C GLY A 13 -7.69 8.85 -15.75
N GLN A 14 -6.73 8.31 -16.51
CA GLN A 14 -6.14 7.00 -16.22
C GLN A 14 -5.25 7.03 -14.97
N ASN A 15 -4.48 8.11 -14.76
CA ASN A 15 -3.67 8.29 -13.56
C ASN A 15 -4.54 8.44 -12.30
N LEU A 16 -5.63 9.22 -12.37
CA LEU A 16 -6.59 9.35 -11.25
C LEU A 16 -7.28 8.01 -10.93
N THR A 17 -7.62 7.23 -11.95
CA THR A 17 -8.19 5.88 -11.78
C THR A 17 -7.21 4.93 -11.11
N GLY A 18 -5.93 4.99 -11.51
CA GLY A 18 -4.84 4.22 -10.88
C GLY A 18 -4.65 4.60 -9.41
N ARG A 19 -4.51 5.89 -9.11
CA ARG A 19 -4.30 6.38 -7.74
C ARG A 19 -5.46 6.00 -6.80
N ARG A 20 -6.71 6.10 -7.29
CA ARG A 20 -7.89 5.67 -6.53
C ARG A 20 -7.88 4.16 -6.28
N LEU A 21 -7.53 3.35 -7.27
CA LEU A 21 -7.44 1.90 -7.13
C LEU A 21 -6.37 1.49 -6.10
N GLU A 22 -5.21 2.14 -6.13
CA GLU A 22 -4.16 1.94 -5.13
C GLU A 22 -4.65 2.32 -3.73
N GLY A 23 -5.31 3.47 -3.58
CA GLY A 23 -5.90 3.91 -2.31
C GLY A 23 -6.90 2.90 -1.74
N GLU A 24 -7.78 2.35 -2.59
CA GLU A 24 -8.73 1.30 -2.18
C GLU A 24 -8.03 0.00 -1.77
N ALA A 25 -6.92 -0.37 -2.42
CA ALA A 25 -6.13 -1.54 -2.02
C ALA A 25 -5.53 -1.36 -0.62
N PHE A 26 -4.99 -0.18 -0.32
CA PHE A 26 -4.50 0.14 1.04
C PHE A 26 -5.64 0.17 2.07
N MET A 27 -6.81 0.71 1.73
CA MET A 27 -7.98 0.64 2.61
C MET A 27 -8.42 -0.81 2.87
N LYS A 28 -8.34 -1.68 1.85
CA LYS A 28 -8.62 -3.11 2.02
C LYS A 28 -7.63 -3.77 2.97
N ALA A 29 -6.33 -3.49 2.86
CA ALA A 29 -5.34 -3.98 3.80
C ALA A 29 -5.68 -3.58 5.24
N ALA A 30 -5.98 -2.29 5.46
CA ALA A 30 -6.36 -1.78 6.77
C ALA A 30 -7.63 -2.45 7.34
N ARG A 31 -8.64 -2.73 6.50
CA ARG A 31 -9.87 -3.44 6.93
C ARG A 31 -9.59 -4.89 7.31
N LEU A 32 -8.81 -5.61 6.50
CA LEU A 32 -8.44 -7.00 6.80
C LEU A 32 -7.64 -7.10 8.10
N LEU A 33 -6.68 -6.20 8.30
CA LEU A 33 -5.91 -6.12 9.55
C LEU A 33 -6.79 -5.74 10.74
N SER A 34 -7.73 -4.80 10.59
CA SER A 34 -8.66 -4.43 11.66
C SER A 34 -9.58 -5.61 12.03
N GLN A 35 -10.02 -6.38 11.04
CA GLN A 35 -10.79 -7.60 11.28
C GLN A 35 -9.93 -8.64 12.01
N ALA A 36 -8.70 -8.87 11.57
CA ALA A 36 -7.76 -9.79 12.21
C ALA A 36 -7.46 -9.40 13.67
N GLN A 37 -7.32 -8.10 13.94
CA GLN A 37 -7.11 -7.56 15.28
C GLN A 37 -8.25 -7.88 16.23
N GLY A 38 -9.50 -7.92 15.74
CA GLY A 38 -10.68 -8.32 16.52
C GLY A 38 -10.79 -9.83 16.78
N PHE A 39 -10.05 -10.66 16.05
CA PHE A 39 -10.11 -12.12 16.13
C PHE A 39 -8.70 -12.74 16.08
N MET A 40 -7.82 -12.33 16.99
CA MET A 40 -6.40 -12.72 17.00
C MET A 40 -6.14 -14.23 17.06
N GLU A 41 -7.05 -15.01 17.65
CA GLU A 41 -6.94 -16.47 17.72
C GLU A 41 -7.23 -17.15 16.37
N ASN A 42 -7.91 -16.45 15.46
CA ASN A 42 -8.18 -16.94 14.12
C ASN A 42 -6.92 -16.78 13.24
N LYS A 43 -6.06 -17.80 13.31
CA LYS A 43 -4.79 -17.85 12.56
C LYS A 43 -4.98 -17.71 11.04
N ARG A 44 -6.10 -18.20 10.49
CA ARG A 44 -6.40 -18.08 9.06
C ARG A 44 -6.64 -16.61 8.69
N LEU A 45 -7.52 -15.94 9.43
CA LEU A 45 -7.85 -14.53 9.23
C LEU A 45 -6.61 -13.64 9.36
N LEU A 46 -5.79 -13.90 10.40
CA LEU A 46 -4.52 -13.21 10.60
C LEU A 46 -3.55 -13.44 9.44
N GLY A 47 -3.38 -14.69 9.02
CA GLY A 47 -2.51 -15.06 7.90
C GLY A 47 -2.93 -14.40 6.58
N GLU A 48 -4.23 -14.39 6.28
CA GLU A 48 -4.80 -13.74 5.09
C GLU A 48 -4.56 -12.22 5.10
N ALA A 49 -4.77 -11.55 6.23
CA ALA A 49 -4.55 -10.11 6.37
C ALA A 49 -3.07 -9.74 6.21
N LEU A 50 -2.17 -10.48 6.85
CA LEU A 50 -0.72 -10.26 6.75
C LEU A 50 -0.21 -10.57 5.34
N GLN A 51 -0.69 -11.65 4.71
CA GLN A 51 -0.29 -12.00 3.35
C GLN A 51 -0.74 -10.94 2.34
N TYR A 52 -1.98 -10.43 2.45
CA TYR A 52 -2.46 -9.36 1.60
C TYR A 52 -1.59 -8.10 1.75
N THR A 53 -1.28 -7.72 3.00
CA THR A 53 -0.47 -6.56 3.33
C THR A 53 0.95 -6.69 2.75
N GLN A 54 1.63 -7.81 2.95
CA GLN A 54 2.98 -8.05 2.40
C GLN A 54 2.98 -8.02 0.87
N LYS A 55 2.00 -8.65 0.20
CA LYS A 55 1.91 -8.65 -1.26
C LYS A 55 1.72 -7.23 -1.80
N LEU A 56 0.84 -6.45 -1.19
CA LEU A 56 0.61 -5.05 -1.57
C LEU A 56 1.91 -4.24 -1.45
N TRP A 57 2.60 -4.34 -0.32
CA TRP A 57 3.85 -3.61 -0.11
C TRP A 57 5.01 -4.11 -0.98
N THR A 58 5.03 -5.39 -1.36
CA THR A 58 6.00 -5.91 -2.34
C THR A 58 5.83 -5.24 -3.71
N ILE A 59 4.58 -5.07 -4.16
CA ILE A 59 4.28 -4.38 -5.43
C ILE A 59 4.71 -2.91 -5.35
N VAL A 60 4.40 -2.24 -4.24
CA VAL A 60 4.79 -0.84 -3.99
C VAL A 60 6.32 -0.70 -4.00
N GLN A 61 7.05 -1.57 -3.30
CA GLN A 61 8.51 -1.57 -3.31
C GLN A 61 9.09 -1.76 -4.71
N ALA A 62 8.51 -2.67 -5.51
CA ALA A 62 8.95 -2.91 -6.88
C ALA A 62 8.72 -1.68 -7.77
N ASP A 63 7.56 -1.02 -7.66
CA ASP A 63 7.26 0.20 -8.40
C ASP A 63 8.20 1.35 -8.01
N LEU A 64 8.41 1.58 -6.70
CA LEU A 64 9.29 2.65 -6.21
C LEU A 64 10.73 2.49 -6.70
N LYS A 65 11.22 1.25 -6.84
CA LYS A 65 12.56 0.90 -7.32
C LYS A 65 12.70 0.92 -8.85
N SER A 66 11.60 1.01 -9.59
CA SER A 66 11.62 1.09 -11.05
C SER A 66 12.33 2.37 -11.53
N GLU A 67 13.16 2.24 -12.56
CA GLU A 67 13.84 3.37 -13.21
C GLU A 67 12.84 4.36 -13.84
N ASN A 68 11.63 3.88 -14.16
CA ASN A 68 10.55 4.69 -14.73
C ASN A 68 9.71 5.43 -13.68
N ASN A 69 9.93 5.17 -12.39
CA ASN A 69 9.17 5.83 -11.32
C ASN A 69 9.69 7.27 -11.12
N LYS A 70 8.85 8.24 -11.49
CA LYS A 70 9.12 9.69 -11.46
C LYS A 70 8.78 10.37 -10.13
N MET A 71 8.56 9.59 -9.07
CA MET A 71 8.23 10.15 -7.76
C MET A 71 9.41 10.93 -7.19
N ASP A 72 9.11 11.97 -6.41
CA ASP A 72 10.12 12.72 -5.68
C ASP A 72 10.98 11.79 -4.80
N LYS A 73 12.29 12.05 -4.75
CA LYS A 73 13.26 11.18 -4.06
C LYS A 73 12.98 11.11 -2.56
N ASN A 74 12.54 12.20 -1.94
CA ASN A 74 12.24 12.24 -0.52
C ASN A 74 10.98 11.41 -0.21
N LEU A 75 9.91 11.60 -0.98
CA LEU A 75 8.69 10.80 -0.84
C LEU A 75 8.94 9.31 -1.08
N LYS A 76 9.73 8.98 -2.11
CA LYS A 76 10.15 7.60 -2.40
C LYS A 76 10.91 6.98 -1.22
N ALA A 77 11.86 7.72 -0.63
CA ALA A 77 12.62 7.25 0.53
C ALA A 77 11.71 7.00 1.74
N GLN A 78 10.77 7.91 2.03
CA GLN A 78 9.79 7.74 3.11
C GLN A 78 8.94 6.47 2.92
N LEU A 79 8.44 6.23 1.71
CA LEU A 79 7.64 5.04 1.41
C LEU A 79 8.46 3.75 1.49
N LEU A 80 9.73 3.76 1.09
CA LEU A 80 10.63 2.61 1.27
C LEU A 80 10.94 2.35 2.76
N SER A 81 11.07 3.40 3.59
CA SER A 81 11.19 3.21 5.04
C SER A 81 9.92 2.60 5.64
N LEU A 82 8.74 3.04 5.21
CA LEU A 82 7.47 2.43 5.62
C LEU A 82 7.36 0.97 5.18
N SER A 83 7.85 0.63 3.99
CA SER A 83 7.81 -0.73 3.50
C SER A 83 8.66 -1.68 4.36
N LEU A 84 9.84 -1.23 4.79
CA LEU A 84 10.69 -1.98 5.73
C LEU A 84 9.98 -2.17 7.08
N PHE A 85 9.39 -1.11 7.63
CA PHE A 85 8.60 -1.20 8.85
C PHE A 85 7.47 -2.23 8.72
N VAL A 86 6.73 -2.23 7.60
CA VAL A 86 5.65 -3.18 7.35
C VAL A 86 6.17 -4.62 7.31
N ASP A 87 7.29 -4.87 6.65
CA ASP A 87 7.90 -6.20 6.59
C ASP A 87 8.29 -6.69 8.00
N GLU A 88 8.91 -5.83 8.81
CA GLU A 88 9.28 -6.12 10.20
C GLU A 88 8.05 -6.40 11.08
N GLN A 89 7.03 -5.56 11.02
CA GLN A 89 5.80 -5.74 11.79
C GLN A 89 5.02 -6.99 11.37
N CYS A 90 5.00 -7.31 10.07
CA CYS A 90 4.41 -8.54 9.57
C CYS A 90 5.13 -9.77 10.14
N LEU A 91 6.47 -9.78 10.11
CA LEU A 91 7.26 -10.86 10.69
C LEU A 91 7.03 -10.98 12.20
N LEU A 92 6.94 -9.86 12.91
CA LEU A 92 6.63 -9.84 14.33
C LEU A 92 5.24 -10.40 14.61
N ALA A 93 4.22 -10.01 13.83
CA ALA A 93 2.85 -10.50 13.97
C ALA A 93 2.73 -12.01 13.73
N ILE A 94 3.56 -12.58 12.84
CA ILE A 94 3.63 -14.03 12.62
C ILE A 94 4.25 -14.73 13.84
N LYS A 95 5.37 -14.20 14.36
CA LYS A 95 6.12 -14.82 15.47
C LYS A 95 5.44 -14.66 16.82
N LYS A 96 4.85 -13.48 17.06
CA LYS A 96 4.22 -13.07 18.32
C LYS A 96 2.96 -12.27 18.01
N PRO A 97 1.84 -12.95 17.66
CA PRO A 97 0.58 -12.28 17.36
C PRO A 97 0.13 -11.41 18.53
N HIS A 98 -0.01 -10.11 18.31
CA HIS A 98 -0.48 -9.17 19.32
C HIS A 98 -1.29 -8.02 18.69
N PRO A 99 -2.44 -7.60 19.27
CA PRO A 99 -3.29 -6.55 18.68
C PRO A 99 -2.55 -5.24 18.39
N GLN A 100 -1.65 -4.81 19.27
CA GLN A 100 -0.86 -3.59 19.09
C GLN A 100 0.09 -3.66 17.88
N VAL A 101 0.59 -4.84 17.51
CA VAL A 101 1.44 -4.99 16.30
C VAL A 101 0.61 -4.72 15.05
N LEU A 102 -0.64 -5.21 15.02
CA LEU A 102 -1.56 -4.96 13.92
C LEU A 102 -2.01 -3.49 13.88
N GLN A 103 -2.07 -2.81 15.02
CA GLN A 103 -2.45 -1.39 15.08
C GLN A 103 -1.53 -0.52 14.22
N GLY A 104 -0.21 -0.68 14.36
CA GLY A 104 0.76 0.09 13.56
C GLY A 104 0.62 -0.21 12.06
N LEU A 105 0.38 -1.46 11.68
CA LEU A 105 0.11 -1.83 10.29
C LEU A 105 -1.18 -1.17 9.77
N ILE A 106 -2.25 -1.15 10.56
CA ILE A 106 -3.53 -0.52 10.19
C ILE A 106 -3.33 0.98 9.93
N GLU A 107 -2.65 1.67 10.83
CA GLU A 107 -2.42 3.12 10.74
C GLU A 107 -1.60 3.49 9.50
N VAL A 108 -0.51 2.77 9.24
CA VAL A 108 0.31 2.99 8.04
C VAL A 108 -0.52 2.83 6.76
N ASN A 109 -1.30 1.75 6.63
CA ASN A 109 -2.11 1.53 5.43
C ASN A 109 -3.22 2.59 5.28
N ARG A 110 -3.85 3.05 6.39
CA ARG A 110 -4.84 4.14 6.34
C ARG A 110 -4.22 5.47 5.92
N ASN A 111 -3.05 5.81 6.45
CA ASN A 111 -2.37 7.06 6.13
C ASN A 111 -1.96 7.12 4.65
N VAL A 112 -1.41 6.04 4.12
CA VAL A 112 -1.07 5.95 2.69
C VAL A 112 -2.33 6.02 1.82
N ALA A 113 -3.39 5.29 2.18
CA ALA A 113 -4.66 5.37 1.48
C ALA A 113 -5.23 6.79 1.45
N SER A 114 -5.22 7.49 2.59
CA SER A 114 -5.70 8.87 2.68
C SER A 114 -4.91 9.79 1.76
N GLY A 115 -3.59 9.63 1.68
CA GLY A 115 -2.74 10.38 0.77
C GLY A 115 -2.97 10.04 -0.71
N LEU A 116 -3.51 8.87 -1.05
CA LEU A 116 -3.85 8.50 -2.43
C LEU A 116 -5.25 8.95 -2.83
N LEU A 117 -6.18 9.03 -1.86
CA LEU A 117 -7.57 9.40 -2.08
C LEU A 117 -7.86 10.90 -1.95
N SER A 118 -6.86 11.70 -1.53
CA SER A 118 -6.93 13.16 -1.42
C SER A 118 -6.84 13.88 -2.76
#